data_AF-X0Y4K3-F1
#
_entry.id   AF-X0Y4K3-F1
#
_cell.length_a   1.000
_cell.length_b   1.000
_cell.length_c   1.000
_cell.angle_alpha   90.00
_cell.angle_beta   90.00
_cell.angle_gamma   90.00
#
_symmetry.space_group_name_H-M   'P 1'
#
loop_
_entity.id
_entity.type
_entity.pdbx_description
1 polymer ?
#
loop_
_entity_poly.entity_id
_entity_poly.type
_entity_poly.pdbx_seq_one_letter_code
_entity_poly.pdbx_strand_id
1 'polypeptide(L)'
;MKYIWSGISGIDKKTACETLQKHGSSSNEKTNIKFIHFEEIIKEISGCDDITVLLNAYNYEYQKRAWMRAFEQVLQMEKEDESDITILCMHLIYFRNNKYFSLIDVNLLKEYNLDGFITFIDDIYLIKKRIML
;
A
#
# COMPACT_ATOMS: atom_id res chain seq x y z
N MET A 1 7.05 -1.70 -15.04
CA MET A 1 6.89 -0.36 -14.44
C MET A 1 6.41 -0.50 -13.01
N LYS A 2 6.81 0.39 -12.12
CA LYS A 2 6.58 0.27 -10.68
C LYS A 2 5.98 1.55 -10.13
N TYR A 3 4.81 1.42 -9.53
CA TYR A 3 4.07 2.55 -8.99
C TYR A 3 3.71 2.33 -7.54
N ILE A 4 3.65 3.41 -6.78
CA ILE A 4 2.97 3.42 -5.47
C ILE A 4 1.64 4.09 -5.62
N TRP A 5 0.61 3.43 -5.10
CA TRP A 5 -0.74 3.91 -5.01
C TRP A 5 -1.09 4.19 -3.56
N SER A 6 -1.38 5.44 -3.26
CA SER A 6 -1.63 5.88 -1.90
C SER A 6 -2.85 6.77 -1.75
N GLY A 7 -3.35 6.86 -0.53
CA GLY A 7 -4.49 7.73 -0.21
C GLY A 7 -4.97 7.42 1.19
N ILE A 8 -5.83 8.26 1.75
CA ILE A 8 -6.29 8.11 3.12
C ILE A 8 -7.23 6.91 3.29
N SER A 9 -7.48 6.49 4.53
CA SER A 9 -8.48 5.46 4.81
C SER A 9 -9.86 5.90 4.31
N GLY A 10 -10.66 4.98 3.76
CA GLY A 10 -11.99 5.28 3.21
C GLY A 10 -12.00 5.84 1.78
N ILE A 11 -10.85 6.01 1.12
CA ILE A 11 -10.78 6.45 -0.28
C ILE A 11 -11.03 5.35 -1.32
N ASP A 12 -11.37 4.15 -0.84
CA ASP A 12 -11.76 3.00 -1.65
C ASP A 12 -10.74 2.58 -2.72
N LYS A 13 -9.46 2.54 -2.32
CA LYS A 13 -8.36 2.09 -3.20
C LYS A 13 -8.62 0.69 -3.77
N LYS A 14 -9.26 -0.19 -3.00
CA LYS A 14 -9.57 -1.56 -3.42
C LYS A 14 -10.45 -1.58 -4.66
N THR A 15 -11.55 -0.82 -4.69
CA THR A 15 -12.42 -0.73 -5.86
C THR A 15 -11.70 -0.11 -7.07
N ALA A 16 -10.78 0.83 -6.87
CA ALA A 16 -9.95 1.35 -7.96
C ALA A 16 -9.05 0.26 -8.56
N CYS A 17 -8.39 -0.55 -7.72
CA CYS A 17 -7.55 -1.68 -8.17
C CYS A 17 -8.39 -2.71 -8.96
N GLU A 18 -9.53 -3.12 -8.41
CA GLU A 18 -10.43 -4.09 -9.06
C GLU A 18 -10.96 -3.59 -10.41
N THR A 19 -11.29 -2.29 -10.48
CA THR A 19 -11.73 -1.66 -11.73
C THR A 19 -10.62 -1.70 -12.79
N LEU A 20 -9.38 -1.38 -12.42
CA LEU A 20 -8.26 -1.44 -13.35
C LEU A 20 -7.96 -2.85 -13.83
N GLN A 21 -7.98 -3.85 -12.95
CA GLN A 21 -7.76 -5.24 -13.35
C GLN A 21 -8.78 -5.71 -14.39
N LYS A 22 -10.04 -5.32 -14.23
CA LYS A 22 -11.11 -5.62 -15.20
C LYS A 22 -10.87 -4.95 -16.55
N HIS A 23 -10.46 -3.68 -16.56
CA HIS A 23 -10.22 -2.94 -17.81
C HIS A 23 -8.95 -3.42 -18.53
N GLY A 24 -7.86 -3.68 -17.82
CA GLY A 24 -6.62 -4.21 -18.41
C GLY A 24 -6.84 -5.57 -19.07
N SER A 25 -7.63 -6.44 -18.43
CA SER A 25 -7.98 -7.78 -18.96
C SER A 25 -8.88 -7.74 -20.22
N SER A 26 -9.60 -6.64 -20.44
CA SER A 26 -10.56 -6.49 -21.55
C SER A 26 -9.94 -5.85 -22.81
N SER A 27 -8.68 -5.40 -22.74
CA SER A 27 -7.99 -4.76 -23.86
C SER A 27 -7.28 -5.79 -24.76
N ASN A 28 -7.18 -5.50 -26.06
CA ASN A 28 -6.55 -6.38 -27.06
C ASN A 28 -5.04 -6.59 -26.84
N GLU A 29 -4.40 -5.68 -26.10
CA GLU A 29 -3.03 -5.83 -25.59
C GLU A 29 -3.14 -6.09 -24.08
N LYS A 30 -3.08 -7.36 -23.66
CA LYS A 30 -3.15 -7.71 -22.24
C LYS A 30 -1.90 -7.23 -21.51
N THR A 31 -1.93 -6.02 -20.96
CA THR A 31 -0.95 -5.58 -19.96
C THR A 31 -1.20 -6.34 -18.66
N ASN A 32 -0.18 -7.08 -18.20
CA ASN A 32 -0.25 -7.79 -16.93
C ASN A 32 0.04 -6.83 -15.76
N ILE A 33 -0.97 -6.56 -14.94
CA ILE A 33 -0.89 -5.64 -13.80
C ILE A 33 -1.01 -6.41 -12.49
N LYS A 34 0.02 -6.34 -11.66
CA LYS A 34 0.03 -6.90 -10.30
C LYS A 34 -0.21 -5.81 -9.28
N PHE A 35 -1.08 -6.13 -8.31
CA PHE A 35 -1.32 -5.30 -7.15
C PHE A 35 -0.73 -5.97 -5.91
N ILE A 36 0.09 -5.22 -5.19
CA ILE A 36 0.68 -5.65 -3.92
C ILE A 36 0.03 -4.81 -2.82
N HIS A 37 -0.66 -5.47 -1.88
CA HIS A 37 -1.32 -4.79 -0.76
C HIS A 37 -0.41 -4.80 0.46
N PHE A 38 0.24 -3.67 0.74
CA PHE A 38 1.28 -3.58 1.78
C PHE A 38 0.76 -3.90 3.18
N GLU A 39 -0.50 -3.54 3.47
CA GLU A 39 -1.14 -3.84 4.75
C GLU A 39 -1.31 -5.33 4.99
N GLU A 40 -1.61 -6.12 3.95
CA GLU A 40 -1.74 -7.58 4.08
C GLU A 40 -0.39 -8.22 4.40
N ILE A 41 0.69 -7.75 3.78
CA ILE A 41 2.06 -8.19 4.10
C ILE A 41 2.41 -7.85 5.55
N ILE A 42 2.06 -6.65 6.02
CA ILE A 42 2.27 -6.27 7.43
C ILE A 42 1.49 -7.19 8.37
N LYS A 43 0.23 -7.49 8.07
CA LYS A 43 -0.60 -8.40 8.87
C LYS A 43 0.02 -9.78 8.97
N GLU A 44 0.46 -10.34 7.84
CA GLU A 44 1.17 -11.62 7.76
C GLU A 44 2.43 -11.63 8.64
N ILE A 45 3.29 -10.62 8.53
CA ILE A 45 4.55 -10.54 9.28
C ILE A 45 4.32 -10.33 10.78
N SER A 46 3.32 -9.52 11.12
CA SER A 46 3.00 -9.20 12.51
C SER A 46 2.17 -10.28 13.20
N GLY A 47 1.60 -11.23 12.44
CA GLY A 47 0.66 -12.23 12.95
C GLY A 47 -0.62 -11.60 13.51
N CYS A 48 -0.97 -10.41 13.04
CA CYS A 48 -2.12 -9.64 13.52
C CYS A 48 -3.14 -9.47 12.39
N ASP A 49 -4.42 -9.65 12.70
CA ASP A 49 -5.51 -9.50 11.71
C ASP A 49 -5.71 -8.03 11.28
N ASP A 50 -5.19 -7.09 12.06
CA ASP A 50 -5.34 -5.66 11.84
C ASP A 50 -4.02 -4.91 12.07
N ILE A 51 -3.67 -4.06 11.09
CA ILE A 51 -2.52 -3.15 11.16
C ILE A 51 -2.64 -2.19 12.36
N THR A 52 -3.85 -1.95 12.89
CA THR A 52 -4.02 -1.12 14.07
C THR A 52 -3.29 -1.64 15.30
N VAL A 53 -3.04 -2.96 15.40
CA VAL A 53 -2.22 -3.54 16.47
C VAL A 53 -0.78 -3.05 16.37
N LEU A 54 -0.22 -3.05 15.15
CA LEU A 54 1.11 -2.49 14.87
C LEU A 54 1.13 -0.99 15.20
N LEU A 55 0.16 -0.22 14.71
CA LEU A 55 0.10 1.23 14.92
C LEU A 55 -0.12 1.63 16.39
N ASN A 56 -0.75 0.75 17.18
CA ASN A 56 -0.93 0.92 18.61
C ASN A 56 0.30 0.53 19.44
N ALA A 57 1.28 -0.17 18.86
CA ALA A 57 2.48 -0.56 19.58
C ALA A 57 3.18 0.69 20.15
N TYR A 58 3.37 0.74 21.46
CA TYR A 58 4.12 1.81 22.12
C TYR A 58 5.60 1.86 21.67
N ASN A 59 6.09 0.77 21.10
CA ASN A 59 7.47 0.60 20.67
C ASN A 59 7.64 0.95 19.18
N TYR A 60 8.17 2.15 18.91
CA TYR A 60 8.48 2.61 17.56
C TYR A 60 9.45 1.68 16.81
N GLU A 61 10.44 1.10 17.50
CA GLU A 61 11.40 0.18 16.87
C GLU A 61 10.73 -1.12 16.41
N TYR A 62 9.69 -1.58 17.12
CA TYR A 62 8.88 -2.70 16.65
C TYR A 62 8.13 -2.34 15.37
N GLN A 63 7.52 -1.15 15.32
CA GLN A 63 6.81 -0.66 14.14
C GLN A 63 7.74 -0.54 12.92
N LYS A 64 8.93 0.06 13.13
CA LYS A 64 9.97 0.20 12.12
C LYS A 64 10.45 -1.15 11.59
N ARG A 65 10.73 -2.12 12.47
CA ARG A 65 11.17 -3.45 12.05
C ARG A 65 10.11 -4.20 11.24
N ALA A 66 8.85 -4.16 11.67
CA ALA A 66 7.77 -4.81 10.92
C ALA A 66 7.63 -4.21 9.52
N TRP A 67 7.71 -2.89 9.41
CA TRP A 67 7.66 -2.19 8.13
C TRP A 67 8.84 -2.52 7.22
N MET A 68 10.08 -2.48 7.74
CA MET A 68 11.26 -2.83 6.94
C MET A 68 11.16 -4.26 6.42
N ARG A 69 10.74 -5.22 7.26
CA ARG A 69 10.50 -6.60 6.82
C ARG A 69 9.41 -6.71 5.76
N ALA A 70 8.31 -5.96 5.90
CA ALA A 70 7.26 -5.94 4.89
C ALA A 70 7.79 -5.40 3.56
N PHE A 71 8.62 -4.37 3.60
CA PHE A 71 9.25 -3.81 2.41
C PHE A 71 10.26 -4.77 1.77
N GLU A 72 11.09 -5.45 2.57
CA GLU A 72 11.99 -6.50 2.09
C GLU A 72 11.22 -7.62 1.37
N GLN A 73 10.05 -8.02 1.91
CA GLN A 73 9.18 -9.00 1.27
C GLN A 73 8.60 -8.48 -0.05
N VAL A 74 8.22 -7.20 -0.15
CA VAL A 74 7.84 -6.57 -1.43
C VAL A 74 8.99 -6.65 -2.42
N LEU A 75 10.20 -6.26 -2.03
CA LEU A 75 11.37 -6.32 -2.91
C LEU A 75 11.68 -7.75 -3.38
N GLN A 76 11.45 -8.76 -2.54
CA GLN A 76 11.61 -10.15 -2.94
C GLN A 76 10.52 -10.60 -3.92
N MET A 77 9.26 -10.24 -3.66
CA MET A 77 8.12 -10.52 -4.56
C MET A 77 8.32 -9.90 -5.95
N GLU A 78 9.08 -8.80 -6.04
CA GLU A 78 9.41 -8.13 -7.31
C GLU A 78 10.52 -8.81 -8.09
N LYS A 79 11.49 -9.46 -7.42
CA LYS A 79 12.60 -10.13 -8.12
C LYS A 79 12.13 -11.34 -8.93
N GLU A 80 11.03 -11.94 -8.50
CA GLU A 80 10.43 -13.13 -9.10
C GLU A 80 9.23 -12.76 -9.99
N ASP A 81 8.96 -11.47 -10.21
CA ASP A 81 7.77 -10.99 -10.90
C ASP A 81 8.02 -10.74 -12.40
N GLU A 82 7.12 -11.26 -13.23
CA GLU A 82 7.12 -11.06 -14.69
C GLU A 82 6.03 -10.05 -15.13
N SER A 83 5.41 -9.34 -14.19
CA SER A 83 4.35 -8.37 -14.47
C SER A 83 4.88 -7.12 -15.19
N ASP A 84 4.13 -6.64 -16.20
CA ASP A 84 4.47 -5.41 -16.93
C ASP A 84 4.39 -4.19 -16.01
N ILE A 85 3.41 -4.19 -15.10
CA ILE A 85 3.16 -3.12 -14.15
C ILE A 85 2.94 -3.72 -12.75
N THR A 86 3.74 -3.26 -11.79
CA THR A 86 3.52 -3.51 -10.36
C THR A 86 2.99 -2.24 -9.70
N ILE A 87 1.91 -2.39 -8.95
CA ILE A 87 1.32 -1.34 -8.14
C ILE A 87 1.38 -1.73 -6.65
N LEU A 88 2.21 -1.04 -5.88
CA LEU A 88 2.25 -1.13 -4.43
C LEU A 88 1.16 -0.24 -3.81
N CYS A 89 0.11 -0.86 -3.31
CA CYS A 89 -0.99 -0.21 -2.61
C CYS A 89 -0.66 -0.05 -1.13
N MET A 90 -0.53 1.19 -0.65
CA MET A 90 -0.18 1.49 0.74
C MET A 90 -0.69 2.85 1.20
N HIS A 91 -0.77 3.07 2.51
CA HIS A 91 -0.86 4.44 3.05
C HIS A 91 0.54 5.03 3.17
N LEU A 92 0.67 6.34 2.93
CA LEU A 92 1.92 7.06 3.18
C LEU A 92 2.11 7.46 4.62
N ILE A 93 1.00 7.85 5.25
CA ILE A 93 0.96 8.38 6.58
C ILE A 93 -0.21 7.72 7.27
N TYR A 94 0.06 7.10 8.40
CA TYR A 94 -0.92 6.62 9.34
C TYR A 94 -1.08 7.65 10.45
N PHE A 95 -2.31 7.93 10.85
CA PHE A 95 -2.60 8.80 11.99
C PHE A 95 -3.34 7.99 13.06
N ARG A 96 -2.74 7.85 14.23
CA ARG A 96 -3.33 7.10 15.35
C ARG A 96 -2.80 7.63 16.69
N ASN A 97 -3.65 7.64 17.72
CA ASN A 97 -3.30 8.11 19.07
C ASN A 97 -2.63 9.50 19.07
N ASN A 98 -3.16 10.43 18.25
CA ASN A 98 -2.64 11.78 18.04
C ASN A 98 -1.18 11.84 17.55
N LYS A 99 -0.70 10.78 16.89
CA LYS A 99 0.63 10.70 16.31
C LYS A 99 0.54 10.34 14.84
N TYR A 100 1.38 10.97 14.04
CA TYR A 100 1.64 10.57 12.67
C TYR A 100 2.75 9.52 12.66
N PHE A 101 2.55 8.51 11.84
CA PHE A 101 3.50 7.45 11.59
C PHE A 101 3.64 7.30 10.07
N SER A 102 4.81 7.63 9.56
CA SER A 102 5.20 7.40 8.18
C SER A 102 6.57 6.76 8.18
N LEU A 103 6.70 5.69 7.42
CA LEU A 103 7.98 4.99 7.23
C LEU A 103 8.38 4.95 5.76
N ILE A 104 7.94 5.94 5.00
CA ILE A 104 8.52 6.18 3.69
C ILE A 104 9.96 6.61 3.90
N ASP A 105 10.88 5.73 3.51
CA ASP A 105 12.29 6.02 3.42
C ASP A 105 12.64 6.22 1.95
N VAL A 106 13.25 7.36 1.62
CA VAL A 106 13.70 7.68 0.26
C VAL A 106 14.67 6.63 -0.28
N ASN A 107 15.46 6.00 0.59
CA ASN A 107 16.37 4.92 0.18
C ASN A 107 15.58 3.67 -0.23
N LEU A 108 14.55 3.31 0.51
CA LEU A 108 13.66 2.20 0.16
C LEU A 108 12.94 2.45 -1.17
N LEU A 109 12.48 3.69 -1.41
CA LEU A 109 11.88 4.06 -2.69
C LEU A 109 12.86 3.93 -3.87
N LYS A 110 14.14 4.26 -3.65
CA LYS A 110 15.20 4.06 -4.65
C LYS A 110 15.45 2.58 -4.91
N GLU A 111 15.51 1.75 -3.86
CA GLU A 111 15.68 0.30 -3.98
C GLU A 111 14.52 -0.36 -4.73
N TYR A 112 13.29 0.12 -4.51
CA TYR A 112 12.12 -0.34 -5.26
C TYR A 112 12.18 0.05 -6.75
N ASN A 113 13.00 1.03 -7.12
CA ASN A 113 13.09 1.61 -8.45
C ASN A 113 11.73 2.13 -8.94
N LEU A 114 11.13 3.01 -8.12
CA LEU A 114 9.81 3.60 -8.36
C LEU A 114 9.79 4.47 -9.64
N ASP A 115 8.91 4.14 -10.59
CA ASP A 115 8.69 4.93 -11.81
C ASP A 115 7.71 6.09 -11.59
N GLY A 116 6.76 5.93 -10.66
CA GLY A 116 5.74 6.95 -10.44
C GLY A 116 4.97 6.79 -9.14
N PHE A 117 4.35 7.89 -8.72
CA PHE A 117 3.61 7.98 -7.48
C PHE A 117 2.21 8.51 -7.73
N ILE A 118 1.18 7.76 -7.33
CA ILE A 118 -0.23 8.13 -7.50
C ILE A 118 -0.88 8.31 -6.13
N THR A 119 -1.45 9.49 -5.92
CA THR A 119 -2.21 9.82 -4.70
C THR A 119 -3.68 9.96 -5.04
N PHE A 120 -4.50 9.09 -4.47
CA PHE A 120 -5.94 9.22 -4.46
C PHE A 120 -6.33 10.33 -3.49
N ILE A 121 -7.15 11.26 -3.98
CA ILE A 121 -7.76 12.35 -3.21
C ILE A 121 -9.26 12.37 -3.51
N ASP A 122 -10.07 12.69 -2.50
CA ASP A 122 -11.52 12.78 -2.60
C ASP A 122 -12.04 13.77 -1.55
N ASP A 123 -13.32 14.14 -1.65
CA ASP A 123 -13.99 15.03 -0.71
C ASP A 123 -14.07 14.40 0.69
N ILE A 124 -13.66 15.17 1.72
CA ILE A 124 -13.60 14.69 3.10
C ILE A 124 -14.96 14.26 3.66
N TYR A 125 -16.06 14.89 3.23
CA TYR A 125 -17.41 14.54 3.64
C TYR A 125 -17.85 13.22 3.02
N LEU A 126 -17.45 12.95 1.77
CA LEU A 126 -17.69 11.65 1.12
C LEU A 126 -16.89 10.53 1.81
N ILE A 127 -15.62 10.78 2.12
CA ILE A 127 -14.76 9.83 2.83
C ILE A 127 -15.34 9.54 4.24
N LYS A 128 -15.73 10.58 4.97
CA LYS A 128 -16.37 10.44 6.29
C LYS A 128 -17.62 9.55 6.21
N LYS A 129 -18.47 9.77 5.20
CA LYS A 129 -19.67 8.96 4.98
C LYS A 129 -19.33 7.49 4.75
N ARG A 130 -18.28 7.18 3.99
CA ARG A 130 -17.84 5.80 3.72
C ARG A 130 -17.27 5.09 4.96
N ILE A 131 -16.61 5.82 5.86
CA ILE A 131 -16.01 5.25 7.09
C ILE A 131 -17.07 5.03 8.18
N MET A 132 -18.09 5.90 8.25
CA MET A 132 -19.10 5.86 9.31
C MET A 132 -20.26 4.90 9.03
N LEU A 133 -20.41 4.43 7.79
CA LEU A 133 -21.37 3.40 7.39
C LEU A 133 -20.75 2.01 7.58
#